data_AF-A0A067SA42-F1
#
_entry.id   AF-A0A067SA42-F1
#
_cell.length_a   1.000
_cell.length_b   1.000
_cell.length_c   1.000
_cell.angle_alpha   90.00
_cell.angle_beta   90.00
_cell.angle_gamma   90.00
#
_symmetry.space_group_name_H-M   'P 1'
#
loop_
_entity.id
_entity.type
_entity.pdbx_description
1 polymer ?
#
loop_
_entity_poly.entity_id
_entity_poly.type
_entity_poly.pdbx_seq_one_letter_code
_entity_poly.pdbx_strand_id
1 'polypeptide(L)'
;MLHPSIQTLVELHLNPTIDDTGGANDPLSGLVAELKEMRHQNRIEIITIHVSTAVDADCNRGDDWGRLDAELTRSGWPKLRSVSLHIKIYSNLRQNDELELALKELPKTQFPRLSSSKSVVFEFSVVSESI
;
A
#
# COMPACT_ATOMS: atom_id res chain seq x y z
N MET A 1 3.17 -29.96 12.39
CA MET A 1 2.78 -28.67 11.76
C MET A 1 2.19 -28.98 10.41
N LEU A 2 0.90 -28.72 10.21
CA LEU A 2 0.22 -28.91 8.93
C LEU A 2 0.68 -27.78 8.00
N HIS A 3 1.54 -28.08 7.02
CA HIS A 3 1.75 -27.16 5.92
C HIS A 3 0.43 -27.05 5.16
N PRO A 4 -0.10 -25.84 4.92
CA PRO A 4 -1.30 -25.69 4.09
C PRO A 4 -0.96 -26.24 2.71
N SER A 5 -1.49 -27.42 2.37
CA SER A 5 -1.19 -28.11 1.11
C SER A 5 -1.89 -27.47 -0.10
N ILE A 6 -2.63 -26.39 0.13
CA ILE A 6 -3.48 -25.73 -0.85
C ILE A 6 -3.05 -24.26 -0.93
N GLN A 7 -2.13 -23.96 -1.85
CA GLN A 7 -1.69 -22.61 -2.19
C GLN A 7 -2.65 -21.99 -3.23
N THR A 8 -3.89 -21.74 -2.83
CA THR A 8 -4.96 -21.26 -3.74
C THR A 8 -5.25 -19.78 -3.65
N LEU A 9 -4.69 -19.06 -2.68
CA LEU A 9 -4.90 -17.62 -2.61
C LEU A 9 -4.14 -16.93 -3.76
N VAL A 10 -4.89 -16.32 -4.67
CA VAL A 10 -4.40 -15.65 -5.89
C VAL A 10 -4.49 -14.14 -5.77
N GLU A 11 -5.53 -13.62 -5.12
CA GLU A 11 -5.80 -12.19 -5.03
C GLU A 11 -5.90 -11.78 -3.56
N LEU A 12 -5.31 -10.64 -3.23
CA LEU A 12 -5.31 -10.08 -1.88
C LEU A 12 -5.82 -8.64 -1.93
N HIS A 13 -6.93 -8.38 -1.22
CA HIS A 13 -7.50 -7.05 -1.07
C HIS A 13 -7.29 -6.56 0.37
N LEU A 14 -6.60 -5.43 0.51
CA LEU A 14 -6.15 -4.88 1.78
C LEU A 14 -6.73 -3.48 1.94
N ASN A 15 -7.31 -3.20 3.10
CA ASN A 15 -7.91 -1.91 3.41
C ASN A 15 -7.40 -1.42 4.77
N PRO A 16 -6.10 -1.06 4.91
CA PRO A 16 -5.60 -0.50 6.16
C PRO A 16 -6.41 0.75 6.51
N THR A 17 -6.93 0.76 7.72
CA THR A 17 -7.65 1.90 8.29
C THR A 17 -6.76 2.52 9.36
N ILE A 18 -6.51 3.82 9.20
CA ILE A 18 -5.70 4.59 10.14
C ILE A 18 -6.57 4.85 11.38
N ASP A 19 -6.47 3.97 12.39
CA ASP A 19 -6.93 4.26 13.74
C ASP A 19 -5.74 4.80 14.54
N ASP A 20 -5.43 6.09 14.34
CA ASP A 20 -4.29 6.75 15.01
C ASP A 20 -4.63 7.17 16.45
N THR A 21 -5.14 6.24 17.24
CA THR A 21 -5.24 6.44 18.71
C THR A 21 -3.87 6.47 19.39
N GLY A 22 -2.81 6.00 18.71
CA GLY A 22 -1.45 5.89 19.23
C GLY A 22 -0.47 6.99 18.80
N GLY A 23 -0.84 7.91 17.90
CA GLY A 23 0.04 8.97 17.39
C GLY A 23 1.22 8.48 16.55
N ALA A 24 1.14 7.26 16.01
CA ALA A 24 2.19 6.68 15.17
C ALA A 24 2.15 7.23 13.74
N ASN A 25 1.00 7.77 13.31
CA ASN A 25 0.75 8.28 11.96
C ASN A 25 1.13 7.28 10.84
N ASP A 26 1.15 5.97 11.12
CA ASP A 26 1.53 4.94 10.13
C ASP A 26 0.39 4.77 9.10
N PRO A 27 0.59 5.19 7.83
CA PRO A 27 -0.47 5.12 6.82
C PRO A 27 -0.77 3.70 6.37
N LEU A 28 0.09 2.73 6.69
CA LEU A 28 -0.04 1.33 6.31
C LEU A 28 -0.43 0.44 7.49
N SER A 29 -0.53 0.98 8.70
CA SER A 29 -0.98 0.28 9.91
C SER A 29 -0.27 -1.07 10.12
N GLY A 30 1.05 -1.12 9.91
CA GLY A 30 1.86 -2.33 10.05
C GLY A 30 1.80 -3.32 8.87
N LEU A 31 1.08 -3.01 7.79
CA LEU A 31 0.87 -3.91 6.65
C LEU A 31 2.16 -4.52 6.07
N VAL A 32 3.27 -3.75 6.07
CA VAL A 32 4.55 -4.25 5.58
C VAL A 32 5.02 -5.49 6.37
N ALA A 33 4.78 -5.53 7.68
CA ALA A 33 5.14 -6.67 8.52
C ALA A 33 4.28 -7.89 8.17
N GLU A 34 2.98 -7.71 7.96
CA GLU A 34 2.06 -8.78 7.58
C GLU A 34 2.41 -9.38 6.21
N LEU A 35 2.66 -8.52 5.21
CA LEU A 35 3.08 -8.95 3.87
C LEU A 35 4.38 -9.75 3.93
N LYS A 36 5.33 -9.36 4.79
CA LYS A 36 6.58 -10.08 4.98
C LYS A 36 6.37 -11.50 5.52
N GLU A 37 5.39 -11.70 6.40
CA GLU A 37 5.05 -13.03 6.94
C GLU A 37 4.33 -13.91 5.91
N MET A 38 3.50 -13.29 5.06
CA MET A 38 2.81 -13.95 3.96
C MET A 38 3.71 -14.26 2.76
N ARG A 39 4.84 -13.57 2.64
CA ARG A 39 5.82 -13.81 1.58
C ARG A 39 6.24 -15.29 1.58
N HIS A 40 6.39 -15.86 0.39
CA HIS A 40 6.64 -17.30 0.16
C HIS A 40 5.45 -18.23 0.44
N GLN A 41 4.31 -17.70 0.87
CA GLN A 41 3.08 -18.46 1.03
C GLN A 41 2.12 -18.15 -0.12
N ASN A 42 1.30 -19.13 -0.49
CA ASN A 42 0.28 -18.99 -1.54
C ASN A 42 0.84 -18.65 -2.94
N ARG A 43 -0.07 -18.45 -3.89
CA ARG A 43 0.22 -18.12 -5.28
C ARG A 43 -0.34 -16.74 -5.62
N ILE A 44 -0.03 -15.77 -4.76
CA ILE A 44 -0.55 -14.41 -4.91
C ILE A 44 -0.03 -13.82 -6.23
N GLU A 45 -0.98 -13.50 -7.10
CA GLU A 45 -0.79 -12.92 -8.43
C GLU A 45 -1.17 -11.43 -8.44
N ILE A 46 -2.13 -11.02 -7.61
CA ILE A 46 -2.67 -9.66 -7.56
C ILE A 46 -2.77 -9.19 -6.10
N ILE A 47 -2.29 -7.98 -5.84
CA ILE A 47 -2.46 -7.30 -4.56
C ILE A 47 -3.12 -5.94 -4.82
N THR A 48 -4.23 -5.68 -4.15
CA THR A 48 -4.93 -4.40 -4.20
C THR A 48 -4.96 -3.81 -2.79
N ILE A 49 -4.43 -2.59 -2.64
CA ILE A 49 -4.32 -1.88 -1.37
C ILE A 49 -5.14 -0.59 -1.48
N HIS A 50 -6.09 -0.42 -0.57
CA HIS A 50 -6.87 0.80 -0.43
C HIS A 50 -6.53 1.47 0.90
N VAL A 51 -5.84 2.60 0.85
CA VAL A 51 -5.51 3.40 2.03
C VAL A 51 -6.50 4.54 2.14
N SER A 52 -7.05 4.74 3.33
CA SER A 52 -7.93 5.86 3.64
C SER A 52 -7.30 6.75 4.70
N THR A 53 -7.21 8.06 4.43
CA THR A 53 -6.67 9.05 5.37
C THR A 53 -7.53 10.30 5.42
N ALA A 54 -7.58 10.98 6.57
CA ALA A 54 -8.19 12.31 6.69
C ALA A 54 -7.17 13.41 6.38
N VAL A 55 -7.62 14.58 5.89
CA VAL A 55 -6.77 15.77 5.66
C VAL A 55 -6.14 16.30 6.95
N ASP A 56 -6.86 16.15 8.06
CA ASP A 56 -6.42 16.64 9.38
C ASP A 56 -5.47 15.65 10.08
N ALA A 57 -5.30 14.43 9.54
CA ALA A 57 -4.32 13.46 10.00
C ALA A 57 -3.01 13.67 9.23
N ASP A 58 -1.90 13.77 9.95
CA ASP A 58 -0.57 13.92 9.35
C ASP A 58 -0.14 12.56 8.78
N CYS A 59 -0.71 12.19 7.63
CA CYS A 59 -0.41 10.94 6.94
C CYS A 59 1.10 10.91 6.68
N ASN A 60 1.81 10.08 7.44
CA ASN A 60 3.25 10.18 7.52
C ASN A 60 3.85 9.95 6.13
N ARG A 61 4.61 10.96 5.67
CA ARG A 61 5.34 10.95 4.40
C ARG A 61 6.65 10.15 4.50
N GLY A 62 6.84 9.45 5.63
CA GLY A 62 8.04 8.70 5.97
C GLY A 62 8.28 7.45 5.12
N ASP A 63 9.26 6.68 5.54
CA ASP A 63 9.86 5.58 4.76
C ASP A 63 8.94 4.37 4.55
N ASP A 64 7.76 4.32 5.16
CA ASP A 64 6.90 3.12 5.13
C ASP A 64 6.38 2.79 3.72
N TRP A 65 6.14 3.80 2.89
CA TRP A 65 5.85 3.62 1.46
C TRP A 65 7.02 2.96 0.72
N GLY A 66 8.25 3.43 0.95
CA GLY A 66 9.46 2.84 0.40
C GLY A 66 9.75 1.42 0.91
N ARG A 67 9.35 1.13 2.16
CA ARG A 67 9.41 -0.23 2.70
C ARG A 67 8.41 -1.16 2.02
N LEU A 68 7.22 -0.68 1.72
CA LEU A 68 6.23 -1.42 0.94
C LEU A 68 6.73 -1.71 -0.48
N ASP A 69 7.31 -0.72 -1.17
CA ASP A 69 7.97 -0.90 -2.47
C ASP A 69 9.03 -2.00 -2.41
N ALA A 70 9.90 -1.94 -1.40
CA ALA A 70 10.98 -2.90 -1.20
C ALA A 70 10.49 -4.31 -0.87
N GLU A 71 9.36 -4.44 -0.18
CA GLU A 71 8.78 -5.73 0.22
C GLU A 71 8.08 -6.42 -0.95
N LEU A 72 7.26 -5.69 -1.72
CA LEU A 72 6.51 -6.22 -2.86
C LEU A 72 7.39 -6.54 -4.08
N THR A 73 8.58 -5.94 -4.17
CA THR A 73 9.56 -6.23 -5.23
C THR A 73 10.62 -7.24 -4.82
N ARG A 74 10.58 -7.73 -3.57
CA ARG A 74 11.53 -8.72 -3.07
C ARG A 74 11.24 -10.11 -3.62
N SER A 75 12.28 -10.95 -3.66
CA SER A 75 12.10 -12.39 -3.91
C SER A 75 11.17 -13.00 -2.86
N GLY A 76 10.24 -13.85 -3.32
CA GLY A 76 9.21 -14.47 -2.48
C GLY A 76 7.77 -14.20 -2.93
N TRP A 77 7.62 -13.41 -3.98
CA TRP A 77 6.37 -13.17 -4.71
C TRP A 77 6.42 -13.77 -6.12
N PRO A 78 6.61 -15.09 -6.29
CA PRO A 78 6.97 -15.70 -7.58
C PRO A 78 5.88 -15.60 -8.66
N LYS A 79 4.65 -15.26 -8.28
CA LYS A 79 3.50 -15.15 -9.18
C LYS A 79 2.91 -13.75 -9.25
N LEU A 80 3.39 -12.82 -8.44
CA LEU A 80 2.88 -11.46 -8.39
C LEU A 80 3.12 -10.78 -9.74
N ARG A 81 2.04 -10.34 -10.36
CA ARG A 81 2.04 -9.65 -11.66
C ARG A 81 1.36 -8.30 -11.63
N SER A 82 0.57 -8.02 -10.58
CA SER A 82 -0.17 -6.77 -10.46
C SER A 82 -0.21 -6.31 -9.00
N VAL A 83 0.07 -5.02 -8.81
CA VAL A 83 -0.10 -4.30 -7.55
C VAL A 83 -0.87 -3.03 -7.86
N SER A 84 -2.00 -2.82 -7.19
CA SER A 84 -2.77 -1.60 -7.28
C SER A 84 -2.81 -0.92 -5.90
N LEU A 85 -2.43 0.36 -5.85
CA LEU A 85 -2.48 1.19 -4.64
C LEU A 85 -3.40 2.38 -4.87
N HIS A 86 -4.49 2.42 -4.12
CA HIS A 86 -5.49 3.48 -4.18
C HIS A 86 -5.51 4.21 -2.84
N ILE A 87 -5.19 5.49 -2.86
CA ILE A 87 -5.23 6.33 -1.66
C ILE A 87 -6.44 7.25 -1.76
N LYS A 88 -7.32 7.19 -0.76
CA LYS A 88 -8.47 8.07 -0.62
C LYS A 88 -8.22 9.06 0.51
N ILE A 89 -8.38 10.35 0.21
CA ILE A 89 -8.23 11.44 1.17
C ILE A 89 -9.60 12.01 1.50
N TYR A 90 -9.98 12.01 2.77
CA TYR A 90 -11.22 12.59 3.27
C TYR A 90 -10.98 14.00 3.80
N SER A 91 -11.69 14.99 3.25
CA SER A 91 -11.54 16.41 3.63
C SER A 91 -12.80 17.00 4.26
N ASN A 92 -12.65 17.68 5.41
CA ASN A 92 -13.72 18.42 6.08
C ASN A 92 -13.85 19.86 5.53
N LEU A 93 -14.16 20.01 4.24
CA LEU A 93 -14.31 21.31 3.55
C LEU A 93 -13.04 22.19 3.45
N ARG A 94 -11.90 21.73 3.98
CA ARG A 94 -10.59 22.38 3.81
C ARG A 94 -9.86 21.73 2.65
N GLN A 95 -9.70 22.48 1.54
CA GLN A 95 -8.81 22.07 0.46
C GLN A 95 -7.37 22.14 0.97
N ASN A 96 -6.76 20.99 1.22
CA ASN A 96 -5.33 20.88 1.45
C ASN A 96 -4.70 20.15 0.27
N ASP A 97 -4.47 20.90 -0.81
CA ASP A 97 -3.86 20.39 -2.03
C ASP A 97 -2.43 19.88 -1.79
N GLU A 98 -1.75 20.34 -0.73
CA GLU A 98 -0.37 19.95 -0.43
C GLU A 98 -0.26 18.44 -0.15
N LEU A 99 -1.19 17.88 0.64
CA LEU A 99 -1.19 16.45 0.95
C LEU A 99 -1.46 15.62 -0.30
N GLU A 100 -2.45 16.01 -1.10
CA GLU A 100 -2.76 15.32 -2.36
C GLU A 100 -1.57 15.35 -3.33
N LEU A 101 -0.92 16.52 -3.49
CA LEU A 101 0.26 16.67 -4.33
C LEU A 101 1.43 15.82 -3.83
N ALA A 102 1.68 15.80 -2.52
CA ALA A 102 2.73 14.98 -1.93
C ALA A 102 2.48 13.48 -2.17
N LEU A 103 1.25 13.01 -1.98
CA LEU A 103 0.89 11.61 -2.20
C LEU A 103 0.96 11.23 -3.69
N LYS A 104 0.60 12.14 -4.60
CA LYS A 104 0.75 11.92 -6.05
C LYS A 104 2.19 11.73 -6.51
N GLU A 105 3.17 12.21 -5.75
CA GLU A 105 4.59 12.02 -6.06
C GLU A 105 5.17 10.69 -5.56
N LEU A 106 4.43 9.92 -4.75
CA LEU A 106 4.90 8.63 -4.22
C LEU A 106 5.42 7.64 -5.27
N PRO A 107 4.82 7.49 -6.48
CA PRO A 107 5.38 6.62 -7.50
C PRO A 107 6.84 6.91 -7.84
N LYS A 108 7.21 8.19 -7.85
CA LYS A 108 8.57 8.65 -8.17
C LYS A 108 9.50 8.59 -6.96
N THR A 109 8.99 8.96 -5.78
CA THR A 109 9.82 9.17 -4.59
C THR A 109 9.96 7.93 -3.72
N GLN A 110 8.90 7.12 -3.61
CA GLN A 110 8.79 6.01 -2.68
C GLN A 110 8.57 4.66 -3.36
N PHE A 111 8.03 4.62 -4.59
CA PHE A 111 7.84 3.38 -5.35
C PHE A 111 8.71 3.23 -6.61
N PRO A 112 10.03 3.52 -6.56
CA PRO A 112 10.85 3.45 -7.76
C PRO A 112 10.98 2.03 -8.31
N ARG A 113 10.91 0.99 -7.47
CA ARG A 113 11.08 -0.40 -7.93
C ARG A 113 9.80 -0.94 -8.57
N LEU A 114 8.64 -0.72 -7.95
CA LEU A 114 7.36 -1.07 -8.55
C LEU A 114 7.11 -0.29 -9.84
N SER A 115 7.36 1.02 -9.84
CA SER A 115 7.16 1.87 -11.02
C SER A 115 8.07 1.53 -12.20
N SER A 116 9.26 0.98 -11.94
CA SER A 116 10.20 0.55 -12.99
C SER A 116 10.15 -0.96 -13.28
N SER A 117 9.28 -1.70 -12.60
CA SER A 117 9.17 -3.15 -12.75
C SER A 117 8.66 -3.52 -14.14
N LYS A 118 9.33 -4.48 -14.77
CA LYS A 118 8.87 -5.07 -16.04
C LYS A 118 7.96 -6.28 -15.84
N SER A 119 7.96 -6.87 -14.64
CA SER A 119 7.24 -8.10 -14.32
C SER A 119 5.97 -7.86 -13.52
N VAL A 120 5.85 -6.69 -12.87
CA VAL A 120 4.69 -6.31 -12.07
C VAL A 120 4.11 -5.05 -12.66
N VAL A 121 2.84 -5.10 -13.05
CA VAL A 121 2.06 -3.91 -13.39
C VAL A 121 1.74 -3.18 -12.10
N PHE A 122 2.22 -1.94 -11.98
CA PHE A 122 1.93 -1.09 -10.83
C PHE A 122 0.92 -0.01 -11.21
N GLU A 123 -0.26 -0.07 -10.60
CA GLU A 123 -1.31 0.94 -10.73
C GLU A 123 -1.37 1.78 -9.46
N PHE A 124 -1.43 3.09 -9.63
CA PHE A 124 -1.42 4.04 -8.51
C PHE A 124 -2.44 5.14 -8.74
N SER A 125 -3.19 5.50 -7.70
CA SER A 125 -4.12 6.63 -7.75
C SER A 125 -4.29 7.28 -6.38
N VAL A 126 -4.51 8.59 -6.41
CA VAL A 126 -4.90 9.40 -5.24
C VAL A 126 -6.18 10.12 -5.61
N VAL A 127 -7.21 10.00 -4.76
CA VAL A 127 -8.51 10.66 -4.95
C VAL A 127 -8.89 11.39 -3.66
N SER A 128 -9.23 12.66 -3.80
CA SER A 128 -9.78 13.47 -2.72
C SER A 128 -11.31 13.43 -2.76
N GLU A 129 -11.93 13.15 -1.62
CA GLU A 129 -13.38 13.12 -1.43
C GLU A 129 -13.76 14.08 -0.29
N SER A 130 -14.71 14.97 -0.58
CA SER A 130 -15.32 15.84 0.42
C SER A 130 -16.43 15.08 1.13
N ILE A 131 -16.39 15.01 2.47
CA ILE A 131 -17.47 14.45 3.29
C ILE A 131 -18.33 15.57 3.88
#